data_AF-A0A1Y2KXX3-F1
#
_entry.id   AF-A0A1Y2KXX3-F1
#
_cell.length_a   1.000
_cell.length_b   1.000
_cell.length_c   1.000
_cell.angle_alpha   90.00
_cell.angle_beta   90.00
_cell.angle_gamma   90.00
#
_symmetry.space_group_name_H-M   'P 1'
#
loop_
_entity.id
_entity.type
_entity.pdbx_description
1 polymer ?
#
loop_
_entity_poly.entity_id
_entity_poly.type
_entity_poly.pdbx_seq_one_letter_code
_entity_poly.pdbx_strand_id
1 'polypeptide(L)'
;MRVLYWIIAIPLMILIIVFAVANRQASTLSLWPLPFEMDLPLFVPVLGALLLGLLIGLLFEWLLTGKHRRANRKMASELARIRRAQEAAREEERAAIASQKSPGLPPAVNAQSTADKTNMAPVQPAGV
;
A
#
# COMPACT_ATOMS: atom_id res chain seq x y z
N MET A 1 3.35 -12.84 7.90
CA MET A 1 2.59 -13.94 7.23
C MET A 1 3.45 -15.11 6.76
N ARG A 2 4.73 -14.94 6.41
CA ARG A 2 5.57 -16.06 5.94
C ARG A 2 5.80 -17.17 6.99
N VAL A 3 5.88 -16.83 8.27
CA VAL A 3 6.14 -17.83 9.35
C VAL A 3 5.00 -18.84 9.49
N LEU A 4 3.74 -18.39 9.40
CA LEU A 4 2.58 -19.30 9.46
C LEU A 4 2.56 -20.30 8.30
N TYR A 5 2.97 -19.85 7.11
CA TYR A 5 3.16 -20.74 5.96
C TYR A 5 4.19 -21.82 6.25
N TRP A 6 5.37 -21.45 6.77
CA TRP A 6 6.43 -22.42 7.12
C TRP A 6 6.01 -23.39 8.23
N ILE A 7 5.23 -22.92 9.21
CA ILE A 7 4.67 -23.77 10.28
C ILE A 7 3.77 -24.86 9.73
N ILE A 8 3.04 -24.61 8.64
CA ILE A 8 2.15 -25.61 8.02
C ILE A 8 2.90 -26.43 6.97
N ALA A 9 3.76 -25.79 6.17
CA ALA A 9 4.46 -26.42 5.05
C ALA A 9 5.49 -27.46 5.52
N ILE A 10 6.24 -27.18 6.59
CA ILE A 10 7.25 -28.10 7.11
C ILE A 10 6.63 -29.43 7.56
N PRO A 11 5.64 -29.47 8.48
CA PRO A 11 5.06 -30.73 8.91
C PRO A 11 4.34 -31.45 7.77
N LEU A 12 3.70 -30.74 6.85
CA LEU A 12 3.12 -31.34 5.65
C LEU A 12 4.20 -32.02 4.78
N MET A 13 5.34 -31.36 4.58
CA MET A 13 6.46 -31.92 3.82
C MET A 13 7.05 -33.16 4.51
N ILE A 14 7.22 -33.12 5.83
CA ILE A 14 7.67 -34.28 6.61
C ILE A 14 6.68 -35.44 6.45
N LEU A 15 5.38 -35.20 6.55
CA LEU A 15 4.34 -36.21 6.39
C LEU A 15 4.43 -36.89 5.02
N ILE A 16 4.60 -36.10 3.95
CA ILE A 16 4.76 -36.59 2.58
C ILE A 16 5.99 -37.49 2.46
N ILE A 17 7.14 -37.05 3.02
CA ILE A 17 8.39 -37.82 2.96
C ILE A 17 8.25 -39.14 3.74
N VAL A 18 7.73 -39.09 4.97
CA VAL A 18 7.53 -40.28 5.81
C VAL A 18 6.58 -41.26 5.12
N PHE A 19 5.48 -40.77 4.55
CA PHE A 19 4.55 -41.57 3.77
C PHE A 19 5.23 -42.23 2.57
N ALA A 20 6.05 -41.48 1.83
CA ALA A 20 6.76 -41.99 0.66
C ALA A 20 7.77 -43.10 1.03
N VAL A 21 8.53 -42.90 2.10
CA VAL A 21 9.53 -43.87 2.58
C VAL A 21 8.87 -45.12 3.16
N ALA A 22 7.80 -44.97 3.92
CA ALA A 22 7.06 -46.08 4.51
C ALA A 22 6.36 -46.93 3.45
N ASN A 23 5.86 -46.31 2.37
CA ASN A 23 5.12 -46.97 1.30
C ASN A 23 5.97 -47.20 0.04
N ARG A 24 7.27 -47.47 0.21
CA ARG A 24 8.19 -47.77 -0.90
C ARG A 24 7.95 -49.14 -1.55
N GLN A 25 7.24 -50.03 -0.85
CA GLN A 25 6.94 -51.37 -1.34
C GLN A 25 5.89 -51.29 -2.45
N ALA A 26 6.11 -52.04 -3.54
CA ALA A 26 5.12 -52.15 -4.60
C ALA A 26 3.83 -52.76 -4.03
N SER A 27 2.72 -52.04 -4.19
CA SER A 27 1.40 -52.50 -3.79
C SER A 27 0.52 -52.56 -5.02
N THR A 28 -0.28 -53.61 -5.15
CA THR A 28 -1.21 -53.75 -6.27
C THR A 28 -2.31 -52.71 -6.14
N LEU A 29 -2.29 -51.74 -7.06
CA LEU A 29 -3.32 -50.72 -7.15
C LEU A 29 -4.36 -51.18 -8.17
N SER A 30 -5.55 -51.52 -7.68
CA SER A 30 -6.70 -51.86 -8.50
C SER A 30 -7.68 -50.68 -8.54
N LEU A 31 -7.93 -50.14 -9.73
CA LEU A 31 -8.79 -48.97 -9.93
C LEU A 31 -10.23 -49.38 -10.20
N TRP A 32 -10.97 -49.83 -9.19
CA TRP A 32 -12.39 -50.16 -9.36
C TRP A 32 -13.22 -48.94 -9.80
N PRO A 33 -14.16 -49.02 -10.77
CA PRO A 33 -14.66 -50.19 -11.53
C PRO A 33 -13.90 -50.52 -12.84
N LEU A 34 -12.78 -49.84 -13.12
CA LEU A 34 -11.96 -50.12 -14.30
C LEU A 34 -11.13 -51.41 -14.07
N PRO A 35 -11.01 -52.31 -15.06
CA PRO A 35 -10.20 -53.53 -14.94
C PRO A 35 -8.71 -53.20 -15.17
N PHE A 36 -8.19 -52.24 -14.41
CA PHE A 36 -6.81 -51.79 -14.52
C PHE A 36 -6.10 -52.02 -13.18
N GLU A 37 -5.11 -52.90 -13.22
CA GLU A 37 -4.28 -53.24 -12.07
C GLU A 37 -2.83 -52.96 -12.43
N MET A 38 -2.15 -52.20 -11.57
CA MET A 38 -0.73 -51.97 -11.72
C MET A 38 -0.04 -52.07 -10.37
N ASP A 39 1.13 -52.71 -10.37
CA ASP A 39 1.99 -52.78 -9.20
C ASP A 39 2.90 -51.56 -9.17
N LEU A 40 2.51 -50.55 -8.38
CA LEU A 40 3.34 -49.39 -8.10
C LEU A 40 3.38 -49.13 -6.60
N PRO A 41 4.48 -48.55 -6.09
CA PRO A 41 4.49 -48.06 -4.71
C PRO A 41 3.36 -47.05 -4.47
N LEU A 42 2.62 -47.17 -3.37
CA LEU A 42 1.45 -46.32 -3.08
C LEU A 42 1.78 -44.82 -3.00
N PHE A 43 3.04 -44.46 -2.78
CA PHE A 43 3.45 -43.06 -2.79
C PHE A 43 3.26 -42.40 -4.16
N VAL A 44 3.39 -43.13 -5.27
CA VAL A 44 3.32 -42.58 -6.63
C VAL A 44 1.96 -41.94 -6.93
N PRO A 45 0.82 -42.66 -6.84
CA PRO A 45 -0.50 -42.08 -7.12
C PRO A 45 -0.87 -40.98 -6.12
N VAL A 46 -0.49 -41.12 -4.84
CA VAL A 46 -0.81 -40.13 -3.80
C VAL A 46 -0.05 -38.83 -4.02
N LEU A 47 1.27 -38.89 -4.24
CA LEU A 47 2.07 -37.69 -4.55
C LEU A 47 1.63 -37.07 -5.89
N GLY A 48 1.28 -37.89 -6.89
CA GLY A 48 0.73 -37.42 -8.16
C GLY A 48 -0.56 -36.62 -7.98
N ALA A 49 -1.51 -37.15 -7.21
CA ALA A 49 -2.76 -36.47 -6.89
C ALA A 49 -2.52 -35.17 -6.08
N LEU A 50 -1.59 -35.20 -5.13
CA LEU A 50 -1.24 -34.03 -4.33
C LEU A 50 -0.61 -32.93 -5.19
N LEU A 51 0.31 -33.30 -6.09
CA LEU A 51 0.95 -32.37 -7.03
C LEU A 51 -0.08 -31.77 -7.99
N LEU A 52 -0.99 -32.58 -8.53
CA LEU A 52 -2.10 -32.10 -9.35
C LEU A 52 -2.98 -31.12 -8.57
N GLY A 53 -3.37 -31.45 -7.34
CA GLY A 53 -4.13 -30.55 -6.46
C GLY A 53 -3.41 -29.23 -6.21
N LEU A 54 -2.09 -29.26 -6.00
CA LEU A 54 -1.27 -28.06 -5.83
C LEU A 54 -1.23 -27.22 -7.11
N LEU A 55 -0.99 -27.83 -8.27
CA LEU A 55 -0.96 -27.13 -9.55
C LEU A 55 -2.31 -26.46 -9.84
N ILE A 56 -3.41 -27.16 -9.59
CA ILE A 56 -4.77 -26.62 -9.71
C ILE A 56 -4.93 -25.45 -8.74
N GLY A 57 -4.57 -25.61 -7.47
CA GLY A 57 -4.66 -24.54 -6.46
C GLY A 57 -3.86 -23.29 -6.85
N LEU A 58 -2.62 -23.46 -7.34
CA LEU A 58 -1.79 -22.38 -7.83
C LEU A 58 -2.39 -21.69 -9.06
N LEU A 59 -2.98 -22.47 -9.97
CA LEU A 59 -3.64 -21.93 -11.15
C LEU A 59 -4.89 -21.12 -10.76
N PHE A 60 -5.68 -21.61 -9.82
CA PHE A 60 -6.82 -20.87 -9.25
C PHE A 60 -6.38 -19.57 -8.56
N GLU A 61 -5.36 -19.62 -7.70
CA GLU A 61 -4.79 -18.44 -7.05
C GLU A 61 -4.30 -17.41 -8.08
N TRP A 62 -3.66 -17.87 -9.16
CA TRP A 62 -3.19 -17.01 -10.25
C TRP A 62 -4.34 -16.33 -11.00
N LEU A 63 -5.41 -17.06 -11.28
CA LEU A 63 -6.61 -16.54 -11.93
C LEU A 63 -7.35 -15.53 -11.03
N LEU A 64 -7.47 -15.79 -9.73
CA LEU A 64 -8.12 -14.92 -8.77
C LEU A 64 -7.28 -13.65 -8.47
N THR A 65 -5.96 -13.81 -8.33
CA THR A 65 -5.02 -12.72 -8.08
C THR A 65 -4.80 -11.84 -9.33
N GLY A 66 -4.90 -12.42 -10.53
CA GLY A 66 -4.81 -11.69 -11.80
C GLY A 66 -5.83 -10.55 -11.91
N LYS A 67 -7.03 -10.75 -11.35
CA LYS A 67 -8.10 -9.74 -11.31
C LYS A 67 -7.82 -8.62 -10.29
N HIS A 68 -7.10 -8.92 -9.21
CA HIS A 68 -6.74 -7.95 -8.16
C HIS A 68 -5.63 -6.97 -8.56
N ARG A 69 -4.79 -7.29 -9.56
CA ARG A 69 -3.78 -6.34 -10.07
C ARG A 69 -4.39 -5.06 -10.68
N ARG A 70 -5.62 -5.13 -11.21
CA ARG A 70 -6.35 -3.94 -11.69
C ARG A 70 -7.06 -3.20 -10.55
N ALA A 71 -7.55 -3.92 -9.55
CA ALA A 71 -8.23 -3.34 -8.39
C ALA A 71 -7.25 -2.55 -7.49
N ASN A 72 -6.05 -3.08 -7.24
CA ASN A 72 -5.04 -2.37 -6.42
C ASN A 72 -4.60 -1.04 -7.02
N ARG A 73 -4.51 -0.93 -8.36
CA ARG A 73 -4.17 0.34 -9.02
C ARG A 73 -5.30 1.37 -8.88
N LYS A 74 -6.56 0.93 -8.98
CA LYS A 74 -7.73 1.80 -8.79
C LYS A 74 -7.82 2.29 -7.34
N MET A 75 -7.70 1.39 -6.37
CA MET A 75 -7.71 1.74 -4.95
C MET A 75 -6.55 2.68 -4.58
N ALA A 76 -5.36 2.49 -5.15
CA ALA A 76 -4.23 3.41 -4.93
C ALA A 76 -4.50 4.83 -5.47
N SER A 77 -5.11 4.94 -6.66
CA SER A 77 -5.48 6.25 -7.21
C SER A 77 -6.59 6.94 -6.41
N GLU A 78 -7.53 6.18 -5.87
CA GLU A 78 -8.64 6.69 -5.07
C GLU A 78 -8.15 7.19 -3.70
N LEU A 79 -7.25 6.43 -3.05
CA LEU A 79 -6.54 6.84 -1.84
C LEU A 79 -5.74 8.13 -2.05
N ALA A 80 -5.03 8.25 -3.18
CA ALA A 80 -4.27 9.46 -3.50
C ALA A 80 -5.18 10.69 -3.70
N ARG A 81 -6.33 10.50 -4.36
CA ARG A 81 -7.31 11.56 -4.57
C ARG A 81 -7.94 12.04 -3.25
N ILE A 82 -8.32 11.10 -2.38
CA ILE A 82 -8.91 11.43 -1.06
C ILE A 82 -7.89 12.16 -0.19
N ARG A 83 -6.62 11.72 -0.18
CA ARG A 83 -5.56 12.39 0.58
C ARG A 83 -5.34 13.83 0.13
N ARG A 84 -5.26 14.08 -1.18
CA ARG A 84 -5.12 15.44 -1.72
C ARG A 84 -6.31 16.34 -1.35
N ALA A 85 -7.53 15.80 -1.39
CA ALA A 85 -8.72 16.56 -0.99
C ALA A 85 -8.71 16.91 0.50
N GLN A 86 -8.24 16.00 1.37
CA GLN A 86 -8.08 16.28 2.81
C GLN A 86 -6.97 17.30 3.09
N GLU A 87 -5.87 17.25 2.35
CA GLU A 87 -4.77 18.22 2.47
C GLU A 87 -5.26 19.63 2.07
N ALA A 88 -5.94 19.76 0.94
CA ALA A 88 -6.52 21.04 0.49
C ALA A 88 -7.54 21.60 1.50
N ALA A 89 -8.45 20.77 2.00
CA ALA A 89 -9.43 21.19 3.00
C ALA A 89 -8.77 21.66 4.32
N ARG A 90 -7.67 21.00 4.74
CA ARG A 90 -6.90 21.41 5.92
C ARG A 90 -6.14 22.71 5.70
N GLU A 91 -5.65 22.96 4.49
CA GLU A 91 -5.01 24.22 4.13
C GLU A 91 -5.99 25.38 4.12
N GLU A 92 -7.19 25.18 3.57
CA GLU A 92 -8.29 26.15 3.61
C GLU A 92 -8.72 26.46 5.04
N GLU A 93 -8.86 25.44 5.90
CA GLU A 93 -9.20 25.63 7.31
C GLU A 93 -8.10 26.42 8.05
N ARG A 94 -6.82 26.11 7.81
CA ARG A 94 -5.69 26.86 8.37
C ARG A 94 -5.65 28.30 7.89
N ALA A 95 -5.94 28.54 6.61
CA ALA A 95 -6.00 29.88 6.04
C ALA A 95 -7.19 30.68 6.60
N ALA A 96 -8.34 30.05 6.80
CA ALA A 96 -9.51 30.66 7.43
C ALA A 96 -9.25 31.01 8.90
N ILE A 97 -8.61 30.12 9.67
CA ILE A 97 -8.20 30.38 11.06
C ILE A 97 -7.15 31.51 11.12
N ALA A 98 -6.19 31.54 10.19
CA ALA A 98 -5.19 32.60 10.12
C ALA A 98 -5.80 33.96 9.76
N SER A 99 -6.78 33.98 8.85
CA SER A 99 -7.53 35.19 8.47
C SER A 99 -8.39 35.70 9.64
N GLN A 100 -9.05 34.78 10.37
CA GLN A 100 -9.86 35.13 11.54
C GLN A 100 -9.02 35.61 12.74
N LYS A 101 -7.74 35.22 12.81
CA LYS A 101 -6.79 35.66 13.86
C LYS A 101 -6.23 37.06 13.63
N SER A 102 -6.46 37.69 12.46
CA SER A 102 -6.09 39.09 12.19
C SER A 102 -7.29 40.06 12.15
N PRO A 103 -7.87 40.45 13.29
CA PRO A 103 -8.60 41.70 13.40
C PRO A 103 -7.74 42.76 14.11
N GLY A 104 -7.29 43.77 13.37
CA GLY A 104 -6.85 45.04 13.95
C GLY A 104 -5.47 45.53 13.52
N LEU A 105 -5.39 46.21 12.37
CA LEU A 105 -4.43 47.30 12.18
C LEU A 105 -5.15 48.45 11.45
N PRO A 106 -5.31 49.63 12.06
CA PRO A 106 -6.03 50.74 11.45
C PRO A 106 -5.28 51.30 10.22
N PRO A 107 -5.99 51.87 9.23
CA PRO A 107 -5.38 52.42 8.03
C PRO A 107 -4.60 53.70 8.39
N ALA A 108 -3.31 53.71 8.06
CA ALA A 108 -2.51 54.94 8.06
C ALA A 108 -3.04 55.87 6.96
N VAL A 109 -3.88 56.82 7.37
CA VAL A 109 -4.30 57.97 6.57
C VAL A 109 -3.07 58.87 6.39
N ASN A 110 -2.59 58.97 5.14
CA ASN A 110 -1.54 59.91 4.74
C ASN A 110 -2.04 61.35 4.86
N ALA A 111 -1.80 61.97 6.01
CA ALA A 111 -1.91 63.41 6.23
C ALA A 111 -0.56 64.09 6.00
N GLN A 112 -0.10 64.13 4.76
CA GLN A 112 1.01 65.01 4.35
C GLN A 112 0.64 65.70 3.04
N SER A 113 -0.45 66.46 3.09
CA SER A 113 -0.84 67.47 2.10
C SER A 113 -1.37 68.66 2.87
N THR A 114 -0.47 69.48 3.43
CA THR A 114 -0.73 70.86 3.89
C THR A 114 0.56 71.52 4.39
N ALA A 115 0.73 72.80 4.03
CA ALA A 115 1.84 73.73 4.33
C ALA A 115 3.11 73.50 3.47
N ASP A 116 3.23 74.03 2.25
CA ASP A 116 3.11 75.44 1.81
C ASP A 116 3.84 76.44 2.73
N LYS A 117 4.96 76.96 2.19
CA LYS A 117 5.59 78.27 2.41
C LYS A 117 5.85 78.72 3.86
N THR A 118 7.12 79.04 4.16
CA THR A 118 7.62 80.43 4.32
C THR A 118 9.00 80.41 4.99
N ASN A 119 10.01 80.72 4.18
CA ASN A 119 11.19 81.54 4.47
C ASN A 119 11.62 81.78 5.95
N MET A 120 12.86 81.40 6.30
CA MET A 120 13.90 82.34 6.79
C MET A 120 15.22 81.59 7.15
N ALA A 121 16.26 81.87 6.38
CA ALA A 121 17.68 81.82 6.79
C ALA A 121 17.93 82.89 7.91
N PRO A 122 18.96 82.78 8.81
CA PRO A 122 20.37 82.60 8.44
C PRO A 122 21.22 81.69 9.36
N VAL A 123 22.27 81.07 8.81
CA VAL A 123 23.35 80.43 9.58
C VAL A 123 24.63 81.25 9.43
N GLN A 124 24.91 82.00 10.51
CA GLN A 124 26.17 82.29 11.20
C GLN A 124 27.46 82.73 10.44
N PRO A 125 28.24 83.65 11.05
CA PRO A 125 29.45 84.24 10.47
C PRO A 125 30.70 83.35 10.62
N ALA A 126 31.57 83.40 9.61
CA ALA A 126 32.95 82.94 9.67
C ALA A 126 33.86 84.11 10.08
N GLY A 127 34.74 83.92 11.08
CA GLY A 127 35.75 84.92 11.42
C GLY A 127 36.56 84.64 12.68
N VAL A 128 37.81 84.20 12.45
CA VAL A 128 39.05 84.26 13.26
C VAL A 128 39.15 83.35 14.50
#